data_AF-A0A521UYP5-F1
#
_entry.id   AF-A0A521UYP5-F1
#
_cell.length_a   1.000
_cell.length_b   1.000
_cell.length_c   1.000
_cell.angle_alpha   90.00
_cell.angle_beta   90.00
_cell.angle_gamma   90.00
#
_symmetry.space_group_name_H-M   'P 1'
#
loop_
_entity.id
_entity.type
_entity.pdbx_description
1 polymer ?
#
loop_
_entity_poly.entity_id
_entity_poly.type
_entity_poly.pdbx_seq_one_letter_code
_entity_poly.pdbx_strand_id
1 'polypeptide(L)'
;MRGKKIRRKQGRYERRYVSVFGPMWIGRQRYYLEGSGNYHALDDYLSLPPCQLSYKLQDWIGKRSTEENYRSSVELLNDMLGVGLEASEVKRVVERLAPVAADYYEGFAVQEVAAGEEEGSFLAFGNDGKGVPVVKLERGEEQQDVGRLMKGQKRGVKKQATVAVSFSFNPRVRSSEDILRGLFREPSLEKTDWDRMSLQVHRRAFMCDQKKAIHYAIDQLMARKDARDKPIVALVDCGTGLEEGILKAIESKGMQGQLKAVIADIVHVSEYIWKAANAILGEKYKGRTEWVRSVMKDMLEGKVEQVIKDLRDNKDKVKLKEPAEEQLAISINYLDNHKHKMQYKDYLEKGYPISTGLIESTCGHLVKDRMEDSGMRWTITGAQQMLDLRAVHKNGDWNRFMTFVQQKNKPDKIKMAA
;
A
#
# COMPACT_ATOMS: atom_id res chain seq x y z
N MET A 1 -24.20 15.99 -22.88
CA MET A 1 -25.54 15.91 -23.54
C MET A 1 -25.99 17.28 -24.07
N ARG A 2 -26.33 17.44 -25.36
CA ARG A 2 -26.85 18.70 -25.94
C ARG A 2 -28.39 18.67 -25.99
N GLY A 3 -29.07 19.67 -25.40
CA GLY A 3 -30.49 19.97 -25.73
C GLY A 3 -31.57 19.88 -24.63
N LYS A 4 -31.27 19.96 -23.34
CA LYS A 4 -32.33 19.96 -22.30
C LYS A 4 -32.99 21.34 -22.17
N LYS A 5 -34.30 21.46 -22.49
CA LYS A 5 -35.09 22.69 -22.32
C LYS A 5 -35.66 22.81 -20.90
N ILE A 6 -35.57 23.99 -20.30
CA ILE A 6 -36.24 24.32 -19.04
C ILE A 6 -37.74 24.43 -19.31
N ARG A 7 -38.57 23.62 -18.65
CA ARG A 7 -40.03 23.63 -18.87
C ARG A 7 -40.78 24.59 -17.96
N ARG A 8 -40.41 24.70 -16.67
CA ARG A 8 -41.21 25.48 -15.70
C ARG A 8 -40.39 25.93 -14.49
N LYS A 9 -40.61 27.18 -14.07
CA LYS A 9 -40.18 27.74 -12.76
C LYS A 9 -41.14 27.25 -11.68
N GLN A 10 -40.66 26.50 -10.68
CA GLN A 10 -41.49 25.82 -9.67
C GLN A 10 -41.39 26.40 -8.25
N GLY A 11 -40.97 27.65 -8.09
CA GLY A 11 -40.86 28.33 -6.79
C GLY A 11 -39.47 28.27 -6.15
N ARG A 12 -39.33 28.95 -5.00
CA ARG A 12 -38.09 28.99 -4.21
C ARG A 12 -38.01 27.77 -3.30
N TYR A 13 -36.80 27.28 -3.08
CA TYR A 13 -36.49 26.18 -2.18
C TYR A 13 -35.26 26.54 -1.36
N GLU A 14 -35.19 26.06 -0.12
CA GLU A 14 -34.03 26.29 0.74
C GLU A 14 -33.18 25.03 0.85
N ARG A 15 -31.87 25.21 0.81
CA ARG A 15 -30.91 24.14 0.99
C ARG A 15 -30.03 24.43 2.19
N ARG A 16 -29.95 23.47 3.11
CA ARG A 16 -28.95 23.50 4.18
C ARG A 16 -27.56 23.27 3.58
N TYR A 17 -26.62 24.11 3.98
CA TYR A 17 -25.21 24.05 3.64
C TYR A 17 -24.38 24.25 4.92
N VAL A 18 -23.36 23.43 5.13
CA VAL A 18 -22.49 23.50 6.31
C VAL A 18 -21.09 23.85 5.83
N SER A 19 -20.63 25.02 6.24
CA SER A 19 -19.30 25.53 5.94
C SER A 19 -18.40 25.44 7.16
N VAL A 20 -17.13 25.82 7.01
CA VAL A 20 -16.20 25.98 8.14
C VAL A 20 -16.65 27.06 9.14
N PHE A 21 -17.57 27.94 8.74
CA PHE A 21 -18.17 28.98 9.59
C PHE A 21 -19.53 28.53 10.18
N GLY A 22 -19.88 27.26 10.05
CA GLY A 22 -21.14 26.71 10.54
C GLY A 22 -22.24 26.55 9.47
N PRO A 23 -23.44 26.13 9.92
CA PRO A 23 -24.58 25.86 9.05
C PRO A 23 -25.26 27.16 8.57
N MET A 24 -25.70 27.15 7.32
CA MET A 24 -26.46 28.23 6.69
C MET A 24 -27.49 27.68 5.71
N TRP A 25 -28.43 28.52 5.31
CA TRP A 25 -29.49 28.19 4.36
C TRP A 25 -29.33 29.00 3.08
N ILE A 26 -29.30 28.29 1.95
CA ILE A 26 -29.18 28.89 0.62
C ILE A 26 -30.56 28.85 -0.04
N GLY A 27 -31.18 30.03 -0.17
CA GLY A 27 -32.40 30.21 -0.95
C GLY A 27 -32.11 30.14 -2.44
N ARG A 28 -32.74 29.21 -3.14
CA ARG A 28 -32.48 28.93 -4.56
C ARG A 28 -33.76 28.72 -5.34
N GLN A 29 -33.73 29.10 -6.62
CA GLN A 29 -34.84 28.86 -7.52
C GLN A 29 -34.85 27.38 -7.95
N ARG A 30 -36.03 26.77 -7.99
CA ARG A 30 -36.24 25.44 -8.55
C ARG A 30 -36.78 25.53 -9.97
N TYR A 31 -36.12 24.83 -10.88
CA TYR A 31 -36.54 24.59 -12.25
C TYR A 31 -36.82 23.10 -12.44
N TYR A 32 -37.70 22.76 -13.38
CA TYR A 32 -37.87 21.38 -13.82
C TYR A 32 -37.27 21.21 -15.22
N LEU A 33 -36.35 20.27 -15.34
CA LEU A 33 -35.77 19.83 -16.61
C LEU A 33 -36.42 18.50 -17.02
N GLU A 34 -36.92 18.46 -18.24
CA GLU A 34 -37.47 17.23 -18.82
C GLU A 34 -36.40 16.14 -18.88
N GLY A 35 -36.74 14.95 -18.36
CA GLY A 35 -35.82 13.81 -18.28
C GLY A 35 -34.69 13.94 -17.24
N SER A 36 -34.65 15.00 -16.42
CA SER A 36 -33.62 15.16 -15.36
C SER A 36 -34.17 15.62 -14.02
N GLY A 37 -35.47 15.93 -13.96
CA GLY A 37 -36.14 16.27 -12.72
C GLY A 37 -35.83 17.69 -12.25
N ASN A 38 -35.69 17.86 -10.94
CA ASN A 38 -35.46 19.17 -10.34
C ASN A 38 -34.04 19.65 -10.60
N TYR A 39 -33.93 20.91 -11.02
CA TYR A 39 -32.68 21.59 -11.33
C TYR A 39 -32.59 22.92 -10.60
N HIS A 40 -31.39 23.23 -10.11
CA HIS A 40 -31.12 24.43 -9.34
C HIS A 40 -29.87 25.12 -9.92
N ALA A 41 -30.07 26.10 -10.82
CA ALA A 41 -28.96 26.80 -11.48
C ALA A 41 -27.96 27.46 -10.52
N LEU A 42 -28.43 27.88 -9.33
CA LEU A 42 -27.58 28.46 -8.31
C LEU A 42 -26.56 27.46 -7.75
N ASP A 43 -26.91 26.17 -7.68
CA ASP A 43 -25.97 25.13 -7.22
C ASP A 43 -24.77 25.02 -8.17
N ASP A 44 -25.03 25.06 -9.48
CA ASP A 44 -23.99 24.99 -10.50
C ASP A 44 -23.12 26.24 -10.49
N TYR A 45 -23.76 27.42 -10.41
CA TYR A 45 -23.07 28.70 -10.35
C TYR A 45 -22.11 28.79 -9.16
N LEU A 46 -22.57 28.37 -7.97
CA LEU A 46 -21.77 28.33 -6.76
C LEU A 46 -20.89 27.08 -6.65
N SER A 47 -20.97 26.15 -7.61
CA SER A 47 -20.30 24.85 -7.58
C SER A 47 -20.52 24.10 -6.24
N LEU A 48 -21.77 24.07 -5.75
CA LEU A 48 -22.09 23.44 -4.48
C LEU A 48 -21.86 21.92 -4.56
N PRO A 49 -21.37 21.29 -3.48
CA PRO A 49 -21.21 19.84 -3.41
C PRO A 49 -22.57 19.11 -3.47
N PRO A 50 -22.62 17.80 -3.68
CA PRO A 50 -23.89 17.06 -3.64
C PRO A 50 -24.42 16.80 -2.21
N CYS A 51 -23.64 17.03 -1.14
CA CYS A 51 -24.11 16.99 0.26
C CYS A 51 -24.25 18.38 0.86
N GLN A 52 -24.73 18.41 2.10
CA GLN A 52 -24.79 19.63 2.90
C GLN A 52 -23.38 20.15 3.26
N LEU A 53 -22.37 19.30 3.42
CA LEU A 53 -21.03 19.71 3.82
C LEU A 53 -20.26 20.35 2.66
N SER A 54 -19.63 21.49 2.91
CA SER A 54 -18.70 22.14 1.98
C SER A 54 -17.57 21.20 1.53
N TYR A 55 -17.00 21.45 0.35
CA TYR A 55 -15.81 20.71 -0.10
C TYR A 55 -14.63 20.84 0.87
N LYS A 56 -14.53 21.97 1.58
CA LYS A 56 -13.43 22.18 2.55
C LYS A 56 -13.57 21.28 3.78
N LEU A 57 -14.79 21.10 4.29
CA LEU A 57 -15.04 20.15 5.36
C LEU A 57 -14.84 18.71 4.89
N GLN A 58 -15.29 18.37 3.66
CA GLN A 58 -15.04 17.05 3.08
C GLN A 58 -13.55 16.75 2.90
N ASP A 59 -12.75 17.73 2.46
CA ASP A 59 -11.29 17.68 2.37
C ASP A 59 -10.67 17.35 3.75
N TRP A 60 -10.91 18.18 4.75
CA TRP A 60 -10.31 18.03 6.08
C TRP A 60 -10.67 16.72 6.77
N ILE A 61 -11.96 16.39 6.78
CA ILE A 61 -12.47 15.20 7.45
C ILE A 61 -12.07 13.95 6.68
N GLY A 62 -12.18 13.97 5.35
CA GLY A 62 -11.74 12.89 4.49
C GLY A 62 -10.26 12.58 4.76
N LYS A 63 -9.39 13.59 4.74
CA LYS A 63 -7.95 13.42 4.94
C LYS A 63 -7.65 12.86 6.31
N ARG A 64 -8.24 13.44 7.36
CA ARG A 64 -8.00 13.03 8.74
C ARG A 64 -8.52 11.63 9.04
N SER A 65 -9.66 11.24 8.46
CA SER A 65 -10.22 9.89 8.58
C SER A 65 -9.33 8.80 7.98
N THR A 66 -8.39 9.18 7.09
CA THR A 66 -7.38 8.25 6.61
C THR A 66 -6.43 7.87 7.73
N GLU A 67 -6.11 8.76 8.68
CA GLU A 67 -5.16 8.56 9.79
C GLU A 67 -5.82 8.13 11.10
N GLU A 68 -7.02 8.63 11.39
CA GLU A 68 -7.69 8.45 12.67
C GLU A 68 -9.01 7.68 12.54
N ASN A 69 -9.54 7.22 13.69
CA ASN A 69 -10.91 6.76 13.76
C ASN A 69 -11.91 7.92 13.51
N TYR A 70 -13.16 7.61 13.15
CA TYR A 70 -14.14 8.61 12.74
C TYR A 70 -14.56 9.59 13.84
N ARG A 71 -14.53 9.16 15.11
CA ARG A 71 -14.85 10.06 16.23
C ARG A 71 -13.73 11.07 16.41
N SER A 72 -12.50 10.60 16.52
CA SER A 72 -11.32 11.47 16.66
C SER A 72 -11.13 12.40 15.46
N SER A 73 -11.55 11.98 14.26
CA SER A 73 -11.46 12.79 13.04
C SER A 73 -12.22 14.13 13.09
N VAL A 74 -13.19 14.29 14.00
CA VAL A 74 -14.00 15.52 14.11
C VAL A 74 -13.82 16.25 15.43
N GLU A 75 -13.22 15.63 16.45
CA GLU A 75 -13.04 16.23 17.80
C GLU A 75 -12.39 17.63 17.70
N LEU A 76 -11.20 17.72 17.12
CA LEU A 76 -10.51 19.01 16.99
C LEU A 76 -11.28 20.01 16.11
N LEU A 77 -11.94 19.55 15.05
CA LEU A 77 -12.70 20.44 14.16
C LEU A 77 -13.93 21.02 14.88
N ASN A 78 -14.59 20.22 15.71
CA ASN A 78 -15.71 20.67 16.52
C ASN A 78 -15.23 21.63 17.61
N ASP A 79 -14.12 21.34 18.28
CA ASP A 79 -13.56 22.20 19.32
C ASP A 79 -13.15 23.57 18.76
N MET A 80 -12.55 23.60 17.57
CA MET A 80 -12.09 24.83 16.95
C MET A 80 -13.20 25.64 16.27
N LEU A 81 -14.17 24.99 15.63
CA LEU A 81 -15.12 25.65 14.71
C LEU A 81 -16.57 25.59 15.17
N GLY A 82 -16.91 24.80 16.19
CA GLY A 82 -18.28 24.63 16.67
C GLY A 82 -19.25 24.05 15.64
N VAL A 83 -18.76 23.36 14.61
CA VAL A 83 -19.58 22.84 13.49
C VAL A 83 -20.47 21.66 13.87
N GLY A 84 -20.20 20.99 15.00
CA GLY A 84 -21.07 19.96 15.59
C GLY A 84 -21.19 18.69 14.75
N LEU A 85 -20.09 18.26 14.11
CA LEU A 85 -20.08 17.11 13.22
C LEU A 85 -19.95 15.79 13.98
N GLU A 86 -20.69 14.78 13.53
CA GLU A 86 -20.67 13.44 14.12
C GLU A 86 -19.80 12.45 13.32
N ALA A 87 -19.35 11.39 14.00
CA ALA A 87 -18.65 10.28 13.36
C ALA A 87 -19.45 9.63 12.21
N SER A 88 -20.79 9.67 12.28
CA SER A 88 -21.69 9.17 11.24
C SER A 88 -21.57 9.98 9.94
N GLU A 89 -21.33 11.29 10.04
CA GLU A 89 -21.12 12.18 8.90
C GLU A 89 -19.75 11.97 8.27
N VAL A 90 -18.71 11.75 9.08
CA VAL A 90 -17.37 11.36 8.62
C VAL A 90 -17.45 10.11 7.76
N LYS A 91 -18.16 9.08 8.26
CA LYS A 91 -18.36 7.83 7.52
C LYS A 91 -19.00 8.08 6.16
N ARG A 92 -20.06 8.91 6.08
CA ARG A 92 -20.74 9.25 4.82
C ARG A 92 -19.83 10.01 3.85
N VAL A 93 -18.92 10.85 4.35
CA VAL A 93 -17.91 11.53 3.52
C VAL A 93 -16.95 10.51 2.94
N VAL A 94 -16.43 9.59 3.77
CA VAL A 94 -15.52 8.52 3.31
C VAL A 94 -16.21 7.62 2.28
N GLU A 95 -17.43 7.17 2.55
CA GLU A 95 -18.23 6.33 1.63
C GLU A 95 -18.49 7.02 0.28
N ARG A 96 -18.40 8.36 0.23
CA ARG A 96 -18.53 9.14 -1.00
C ARG A 96 -17.19 9.38 -1.70
N LEU A 97 -16.14 9.70 -0.96
CA LEU A 97 -14.83 10.00 -1.52
C LEU A 97 -14.11 8.73 -1.99
N ALA A 98 -14.21 7.64 -1.23
CA ALA A 98 -13.42 6.44 -1.48
C ALA A 98 -13.68 5.78 -2.85
N PRO A 99 -14.93 5.63 -3.35
CA PRO A 99 -15.15 5.13 -4.71
C PRO A 99 -14.49 6.02 -5.77
N VAL A 100 -14.50 7.34 -5.56
CA VAL A 100 -13.88 8.30 -6.47
C VAL A 100 -12.35 8.20 -6.43
N ALA A 101 -11.75 7.74 -5.33
CA ALA A 101 -10.30 7.52 -5.22
C ALA A 101 -9.85 6.34 -6.12
N ALA A 102 -10.66 5.30 -6.24
CA ALA A 102 -10.41 4.23 -7.21
C ALA A 102 -10.48 4.76 -8.65
N ASP A 103 -11.53 5.52 -8.98
CA ASP A 103 -11.69 6.15 -10.29
C ASP A 103 -10.55 7.14 -10.60
N TYR A 104 -10.07 7.85 -9.58
CA TYR A 104 -8.91 8.74 -9.69
C TYR A 104 -7.70 7.93 -10.14
N TYR A 105 -7.31 6.86 -9.44
CA TYR A 105 -6.15 6.09 -9.88
C TYR A 105 -6.34 5.33 -11.19
N GLU A 106 -7.57 4.98 -11.57
CA GLU A 106 -7.86 4.34 -12.86
C GLU A 106 -7.81 5.33 -14.03
N GLY A 107 -8.30 6.56 -13.83
CA GLY A 107 -8.31 7.62 -14.85
C GLY A 107 -7.04 8.47 -14.89
N PHE A 108 -6.32 8.59 -13.78
CA PHE A 108 -5.12 9.42 -13.62
C PHE A 108 -3.82 8.65 -13.87
N ALA A 109 -3.89 7.33 -14.10
CA ALA A 109 -2.74 6.48 -14.46
C ALA A 109 -2.01 6.92 -15.74
N VAL A 110 -2.48 7.95 -16.45
CA VAL A 110 -1.93 8.42 -17.72
C VAL A 110 -1.39 9.87 -17.63
N GLN A 111 -1.58 10.60 -16.53
CA GLN A 111 -1.22 12.02 -16.48
C GLN A 111 -0.17 12.32 -15.40
N GLU A 112 1.07 12.47 -15.91
CA GLU A 112 2.22 13.14 -15.29
C GLU A 112 2.58 12.64 -13.88
N VAL A 113 3.45 11.63 -13.81
CA VAL A 113 4.52 11.70 -12.80
C VAL A 113 5.14 13.08 -12.98
N ALA A 114 5.04 13.93 -11.96
CA ALA A 114 5.22 15.37 -12.08
C ALA A 114 6.46 15.68 -12.92
N ALA A 115 6.24 16.30 -14.08
CA ALA A 115 7.29 16.78 -14.95
C ALA A 115 8.13 17.80 -14.17
N GLY A 116 9.17 17.34 -13.48
CA GLY A 116 9.96 18.15 -12.55
C GLY A 116 10.66 17.38 -11.44
N GLU A 117 10.21 16.17 -11.09
CA GLU A 117 10.95 15.34 -10.12
C GLU A 117 11.88 14.34 -10.82
N GLU A 118 13.14 14.26 -10.38
CA GLU A 118 14.14 13.38 -10.97
C GLU A 118 13.73 11.91 -10.85
N GLU A 119 13.60 11.24 -11.99
CA GLU A 119 13.39 9.80 -12.08
C GLU A 119 14.75 9.08 -12.12
N GLY A 120 14.88 7.98 -11.39
CA GLY A 120 16.08 7.16 -11.39
C GLY A 120 16.37 6.50 -12.75
N SER A 121 17.61 6.05 -12.93
CA SER A 121 18.04 5.27 -14.10
C SER A 121 17.48 3.84 -14.13
N PHE A 122 17.00 3.33 -12.98
CA PHE A 122 16.36 2.02 -12.84
C PHE A 122 14.96 2.13 -12.26
N LEU A 123 14.14 1.14 -12.54
CA LEU A 123 12.82 0.96 -11.98
C LEU A 123 12.81 -0.22 -11.02
N ALA A 124 12.05 -0.11 -9.94
CA ALA A 124 11.82 -1.20 -9.01
C ALA A 124 10.38 -1.25 -8.52
N PHE A 125 9.94 -2.46 -8.20
CA PHE A 125 8.66 -2.68 -7.56
C PHE A 125 8.72 -3.86 -6.61
N GLY A 126 7.75 -3.91 -5.70
CA GLY A 126 7.59 -5.01 -4.77
C GLY A 126 6.17 -5.08 -4.24
N ASN A 127 5.83 -6.26 -3.74
CA ASN A 127 4.53 -6.58 -3.18
C ASN A 127 4.70 -7.30 -1.85
N ASP A 128 3.83 -7.01 -0.89
CA ASP A 128 3.81 -7.68 0.41
C ASP A 128 2.36 -7.75 0.94
N GLY A 129 2.07 -8.76 1.75
CA GLY A 129 0.76 -9.02 2.32
C GLY A 129 0.65 -8.56 3.76
N LYS A 130 -0.39 -7.76 4.07
CA LYS A 130 -0.76 -7.42 5.45
C LYS A 130 -2.17 -7.87 5.80
N GLY A 131 -2.33 -8.54 6.94
CA GLY A 131 -3.63 -9.05 7.38
C GLY A 131 -4.53 -7.96 7.96
N VAL A 132 -5.65 -7.66 7.30
CA VAL A 132 -6.69 -6.73 7.75
C VAL A 132 -7.76 -7.46 8.54
N PRO A 133 -8.10 -7.01 9.77
CA PRO A 133 -9.15 -7.66 10.55
C PRO A 133 -10.56 -7.43 10.00
N VAL A 134 -11.31 -8.50 9.76
CA VAL A 134 -12.62 -8.45 9.11
C VAL A 134 -13.80 -8.80 10.03
N VAL A 135 -14.98 -8.29 9.69
CA VAL A 135 -16.26 -8.61 10.36
C VAL A 135 -16.59 -10.10 10.21
N LYS A 136 -17.44 -10.64 11.10
CA LYS A 136 -17.78 -12.08 11.11
C LYS A 136 -18.28 -12.58 9.75
N LEU A 137 -19.12 -11.78 9.07
CA LEU A 137 -19.69 -12.12 7.76
C LEU A 137 -18.64 -12.38 6.67
N GLU A 138 -17.45 -11.79 6.79
CA GLU A 138 -16.37 -11.87 5.78
C GLU A 138 -15.36 -12.99 6.09
N ARG A 139 -15.58 -13.76 7.16
CA ARG A 139 -14.65 -14.82 7.58
C ARG A 139 -14.81 -16.12 6.78
N GLY A 140 -15.98 -16.32 6.14
CA GLY A 140 -16.37 -17.56 5.48
C GLY A 140 -17.20 -18.48 6.39
N GLU A 141 -17.89 -19.47 5.80
CA GLU A 141 -18.86 -20.35 6.49
C GLU A 141 -18.24 -21.38 7.45
N GLU A 142 -16.93 -21.65 7.36
CA GLU A 142 -16.29 -22.76 8.08
C GLU A 142 -15.85 -22.46 9.52
N GLN A 143 -16.08 -21.27 10.06
CA GLN A 143 -15.65 -20.93 11.43
C GLN A 143 -16.81 -20.99 12.42
N GLN A 144 -17.18 -22.21 12.80
CA GLN A 144 -17.92 -22.45 14.04
C GLN A 144 -17.16 -21.81 15.22
N ASP A 145 -17.90 -21.22 16.17
CA ASP A 145 -17.38 -20.54 17.36
C ASP A 145 -16.79 -21.58 18.34
N VAL A 146 -15.66 -22.20 17.98
CA VAL A 146 -14.93 -23.15 18.84
C VAL A 146 -14.17 -22.37 19.91
N GLY A 147 -14.81 -22.17 21.06
CA GLY A 147 -14.20 -21.92 22.38
C GLY A 147 -12.90 -21.07 22.43
N ARG A 148 -12.03 -21.42 23.39
CA ARG A 148 -10.68 -20.86 23.52
C ARG A 148 -9.76 -21.61 22.55
N LEU A 149 -9.10 -20.86 21.66
CA LEU A 149 -8.15 -21.41 20.69
C LEU A 149 -6.96 -22.09 21.39
N MET A 150 -6.49 -23.19 20.81
CA MET A 150 -5.23 -23.82 21.23
C MET A 150 -4.02 -22.95 20.82
N LYS A 151 -2.87 -23.19 21.47
CA LYS A 151 -1.62 -22.47 21.17
C LYS A 151 -1.28 -22.64 19.68
N GLY A 152 -1.18 -21.52 18.95
CA GLY A 152 -0.85 -21.49 17.52
C GLY A 152 -2.06 -21.38 16.58
N GLN A 153 -3.28 -21.67 17.04
CA GLN A 153 -4.48 -21.47 16.21
C GLN A 153 -4.83 -19.98 16.13
N LYS A 154 -4.99 -19.48 14.90
CA LYS A 154 -5.49 -18.11 14.64
C LYS A 154 -6.96 -18.23 14.21
N ARG A 155 -7.83 -17.42 14.78
CA ARG A 155 -9.30 -17.39 14.53
C ARG A 155 -9.68 -16.97 13.08
N GLY A 156 -8.74 -17.01 12.12
CA GLY A 156 -8.90 -16.52 10.73
C GLY A 156 -9.59 -15.15 10.63
N VAL A 157 -9.34 -14.28 11.62
CA VAL A 157 -10.04 -12.99 11.74
C VAL A 157 -9.53 -11.96 10.75
N LYS A 158 -8.44 -12.27 10.04
CA LYS A 158 -7.78 -11.37 9.12
C LYS A 158 -7.84 -11.92 7.70
N LYS A 159 -8.13 -11.05 6.74
CA LYS A 159 -7.95 -11.31 5.31
C LYS A 159 -6.77 -10.47 4.80
N GLN A 160 -6.04 -10.97 3.81
CA GLN A 160 -4.84 -10.30 3.33
C GLN A 160 -5.19 -9.10 2.44
N ALA A 161 -4.60 -7.94 2.72
CA ALA A 161 -4.43 -6.85 1.78
C ALA A 161 -3.02 -6.96 1.18
N THR A 162 -2.91 -7.00 -0.14
CA THR A 162 -1.61 -7.01 -0.82
C THR A 162 -1.25 -5.58 -1.20
N VAL A 163 -0.15 -5.10 -0.64
CA VAL A 163 0.45 -3.80 -0.97
C VAL A 163 1.20 -3.92 -2.29
N ALA A 164 1.11 -2.86 -3.09
CA ALA A 164 1.86 -2.65 -4.32
C ALA A 164 2.66 -1.36 -4.16
N VAL A 165 3.98 -1.47 -4.32
CA VAL A 165 4.89 -0.33 -4.32
C VAL A 165 5.68 -0.31 -5.61
N SER A 166 5.74 0.85 -6.26
CA SER A 166 6.61 1.09 -7.41
C SER A 166 7.42 2.36 -7.18
N PHE A 167 8.68 2.35 -7.62
CA PHE A 167 9.60 3.46 -7.44
C PHE A 167 10.71 3.40 -8.50
N SER A 168 11.49 4.46 -8.61
CA SER A 168 12.75 4.46 -9.35
C SER A 168 13.92 4.67 -8.41
N PHE A 169 15.11 4.31 -8.85
CA PHE A 169 16.33 4.47 -8.07
C PHE A 169 17.53 4.66 -8.99
N ASN A 170 18.61 5.21 -8.42
CA ASN A 170 19.92 5.19 -9.05
C ASN A 170 20.77 4.10 -8.40
N PRO A 171 21.47 3.27 -9.17
CA PRO A 171 22.34 2.23 -8.64
C PRO A 171 23.32 2.77 -7.61
N ARG A 172 23.42 2.08 -6.48
CA ARG A 172 24.37 2.42 -5.41
C ARG A 172 25.11 1.17 -4.95
N VAL A 173 26.38 1.09 -5.36
CA VAL A 173 27.30 0.03 -4.94
C VAL A 173 27.44 0.06 -3.42
N ARG A 174 27.34 -1.11 -2.81
CA ARG A 174 27.42 -1.32 -1.36
C ARG A 174 28.26 -2.55 -1.08
N SER A 175 28.99 -2.55 0.04
CA SER A 175 29.70 -3.72 0.52
C SER A 175 28.77 -4.64 1.32
N SER A 176 29.19 -5.89 1.53
CA SER A 176 28.51 -6.80 2.47
C SER A 176 28.46 -6.21 3.87
N GLU A 177 29.52 -5.52 4.29
CA GLU A 177 29.63 -4.88 5.60
C GLU A 177 28.62 -3.74 5.79
N ASP A 178 28.33 -2.95 4.74
CA ASP A 178 27.30 -1.90 4.79
C ASP A 178 25.91 -2.48 5.10
N ILE A 179 25.59 -3.63 4.51
CA ILE A 179 24.33 -4.32 4.73
C ILE A 179 24.28 -4.96 6.13
N LEU A 180 25.38 -5.60 6.56
CA LEU A 180 25.46 -6.24 7.88
C LEU A 180 25.29 -5.22 9.01
N ARG A 181 25.93 -4.05 8.93
CA ARG A 181 25.75 -2.99 9.93
C ARG A 181 24.29 -2.59 10.10
N GLY A 182 23.55 -2.47 8.98
CA GLY A 182 22.12 -2.19 9.00
C GLY A 182 21.29 -3.31 9.64
N LEU A 183 21.51 -4.56 9.22
CA LEU A 183 20.78 -5.73 9.74
C LEU A 183 21.01 -5.96 11.25
N PHE A 184 22.22 -5.72 11.74
CA PHE A 184 22.60 -5.93 13.14
C PHE A 184 22.57 -4.65 13.98
N ARG A 185 22.12 -3.52 13.40
CA ARG A 185 22.01 -2.20 14.07
C ARG A 185 23.31 -1.74 14.73
N GLU A 186 24.41 -1.93 14.01
CA GLU A 186 25.72 -1.53 14.47
C GLU A 186 25.96 -0.04 14.25
N PRO A 187 26.76 0.62 15.10
CA PRO A 187 27.11 2.02 14.92
C PRO A 187 27.77 2.24 13.55
N SER A 188 27.25 3.19 12.76
CA SER A 188 27.93 3.61 11.53
C SER A 188 29.19 4.40 11.89
N LEU A 189 30.30 4.13 11.20
CA LEU A 189 31.54 4.91 11.36
C LEU A 189 31.42 6.34 10.82
N GLU A 190 30.47 6.59 9.91
CA GLU A 190 30.18 7.90 9.33
C GLU A 190 28.67 8.14 9.26
N LYS A 191 28.23 9.37 9.54
CA LYS A 191 26.88 9.83 9.21
C LYS A 191 26.83 10.05 7.70
N THR A 192 26.57 9.00 6.94
CA THR A 192 26.23 9.18 5.54
C THR A 192 24.82 9.77 5.48
N ASP A 193 24.66 10.91 4.81
CA ASP A 193 23.34 11.35 4.37
C ASP A 193 22.81 10.23 3.47
N TRP A 194 21.91 9.43 4.01
CA TRP A 194 21.19 8.43 3.25
C TRP A 194 20.17 9.18 2.40
N ASP A 195 20.66 9.84 1.35
CA ASP A 195 19.81 10.37 0.29
C ASP A 195 18.80 9.30 -0.10
N ARG A 196 17.56 9.75 -0.36
CA ARG A 196 16.40 8.91 -0.62
C ARG A 196 16.74 7.92 -1.75
N MET A 197 17.07 6.68 -1.36
CA MET A 197 17.42 5.60 -2.30
C MET A 197 16.27 5.30 -3.27
N SER A 198 15.04 5.63 -2.88
CA SER A 198 13.83 5.45 -3.67
C SER A 198 13.23 6.80 -4.05
N LEU A 199 13.12 7.03 -5.36
CA LEU A 199 12.54 8.22 -5.98
C LEU A 199 11.15 7.88 -6.53
N GLN A 200 10.28 8.88 -6.61
CA GLN A 200 8.93 8.73 -7.18
C GLN A 200 8.16 7.53 -6.62
N VAL A 201 8.13 7.38 -5.29
CA VAL A 201 7.49 6.21 -4.68
C VAL A 201 5.98 6.31 -4.76
N HIS A 202 5.37 5.35 -5.44
CA HIS A 202 3.92 5.18 -5.54
C HIS A 202 3.46 3.94 -4.78
N ARG A 203 2.32 4.05 -4.09
CA ARG A 203 1.82 3.01 -3.18
C ARG A 203 0.33 2.80 -3.34
N ARG A 204 -0.13 1.56 -3.36
CA ARG A 204 -1.56 1.19 -3.26
C ARG A 204 -1.70 -0.17 -2.58
N ALA A 205 -2.89 -0.52 -2.12
CA ALA A 205 -3.17 -1.83 -1.54
C ALA A 205 -4.50 -2.39 -2.03
N PHE A 206 -4.56 -3.72 -2.17
CA PHE A 206 -5.70 -4.44 -2.71
C PHE A 206 -6.12 -5.58 -1.78
N MET A 207 -7.35 -5.52 -1.28
CA MET A 207 -7.94 -6.57 -0.44
C MET A 207 -8.14 -7.85 -1.25
N CYS A 208 -7.62 -8.98 -0.74
CA CYS A 208 -7.81 -10.33 -1.27
C CYS A 208 -7.41 -10.52 -2.75
N ASP A 209 -6.62 -9.62 -3.33
CA ASP A 209 -6.30 -9.63 -4.76
C ASP A 209 -4.81 -9.36 -5.00
N GLN A 210 -3.99 -10.40 -4.79
CA GLN A 210 -2.54 -10.34 -5.02
C GLN A 210 -2.21 -10.10 -6.49
N LYS A 211 -2.97 -10.70 -7.42
CA LYS A 211 -2.77 -10.56 -8.85
C LYS A 211 -2.94 -9.10 -9.28
N LYS A 212 -4.02 -8.44 -8.87
CA LYS A 212 -4.23 -7.02 -9.15
C LYS A 212 -3.14 -6.13 -8.56
N ALA A 213 -2.63 -6.45 -7.37
CA ALA A 213 -1.52 -5.71 -6.77
C ALA A 213 -0.23 -5.79 -7.61
N ILE A 214 0.12 -6.97 -8.12
CA ILE A 214 1.28 -7.18 -8.99
C ILE A 214 1.09 -6.42 -10.30
N HIS A 215 -0.04 -6.61 -10.97
CA HIS A 215 -0.35 -5.94 -12.24
C HIS A 215 -0.34 -4.42 -12.07
N TYR A 216 -0.93 -3.90 -11.00
CA TYR A 216 -0.97 -2.46 -10.73
C TYR A 216 0.43 -1.88 -10.52
N ALA A 217 1.31 -2.57 -9.78
CA ALA A 217 2.69 -2.10 -9.58
C ALA A 217 3.42 -1.95 -10.93
N ILE A 218 3.26 -2.93 -11.82
CA ILE A 218 3.86 -2.94 -13.16
C ILE A 218 3.21 -1.89 -14.07
N ASP A 219 1.88 -1.76 -14.05
CA ASP A 219 1.17 -0.71 -14.81
C ASP A 219 1.64 0.69 -14.41
N GLN A 220 1.87 0.91 -13.11
CA GLN A 220 2.41 2.17 -12.59
C GLN A 220 3.86 2.40 -12.98
N LEU A 221 4.69 1.36 -13.13
CA LEU A 221 6.01 1.50 -13.73
C LEU A 221 5.91 1.91 -15.21
N MET A 222 4.95 1.32 -15.93
CA MET A 222 4.76 1.56 -17.36
C MET A 222 4.17 2.93 -17.71
N ALA A 223 3.48 3.54 -16.76
CA ALA A 223 3.03 4.92 -16.87
C ALA A 223 4.17 5.94 -16.76
N ARG A 224 5.37 5.53 -16.31
CA ARG A 224 6.52 6.43 -16.15
C ARG A 224 7.14 6.79 -17.48
N LYS A 225 7.76 7.97 -17.52
CA LYS A 225 8.54 8.43 -18.67
C LYS A 225 9.73 7.49 -18.92
N ASP A 226 9.95 7.16 -20.19
CA ASP A 226 11.05 6.32 -20.68
C ASP A 226 11.09 4.93 -20.02
N ALA A 227 9.97 4.44 -19.49
CA ALA A 227 9.90 3.17 -18.75
C ALA A 227 10.39 1.97 -19.58
N ARG A 228 10.24 2.01 -20.90
CA ARG A 228 10.69 0.93 -21.81
C ARG A 228 12.19 0.84 -21.96
N ASP A 229 12.91 1.92 -21.66
CA ASP A 229 14.37 2.00 -21.80
C ASP A 229 15.10 1.70 -20.47
N LYS A 230 14.36 1.67 -19.36
CA LYS A 230 14.92 1.49 -18.02
C LYS A 230 14.93 0.02 -17.59
N PRO A 231 16.03 -0.46 -16.99
CA PRO A 231 16.05 -1.81 -16.42
C PRO A 231 15.15 -1.90 -15.16
N ILE A 232 14.54 -3.06 -14.96
CA ILE A 232 13.59 -3.33 -13.87
C ILE A 232 14.18 -4.34 -12.87
N VAL A 233 14.00 -4.07 -11.58
CA VAL A 233 14.28 -5.00 -10.48
C VAL A 233 13.00 -5.26 -9.68
N ALA A 234 12.65 -6.53 -9.47
CA ALA A 234 11.54 -6.91 -8.61
C ALA A 234 12.08 -7.36 -7.23
N LEU A 235 11.49 -6.85 -6.14
CA LEU A 235 11.82 -7.23 -4.77
C LEU A 235 10.71 -8.11 -4.19
N VAL A 236 11.05 -9.29 -3.67
CA VAL A 236 10.06 -10.28 -3.20
C VAL A 236 10.48 -10.92 -1.88
N ASP A 237 9.51 -11.23 -1.02
CA ASP A 237 9.69 -12.10 0.16
C ASP A 237 9.74 -13.60 -0.21
N CYS A 238 9.52 -13.93 -1.49
CA CYS A 238 9.38 -15.28 -2.02
C CYS A 238 8.14 -16.03 -1.50
N GLY A 239 7.04 -15.33 -1.21
CA GLY A 239 5.73 -15.94 -1.00
C GLY A 239 5.24 -16.76 -2.20
N THR A 240 4.41 -17.77 -1.92
CA THR A 240 3.86 -18.69 -2.93
C THR A 240 3.17 -17.95 -4.07
N GLY A 241 3.53 -18.29 -5.32
CA GLY A 241 2.91 -17.74 -6.53
C GLY A 241 3.36 -16.33 -6.94
N LEU A 242 4.17 -15.63 -6.13
CA LEU A 242 4.62 -14.27 -6.44
C LEU A 242 5.53 -14.20 -7.65
N GLU A 243 6.56 -15.07 -7.72
CA GLU A 243 7.49 -15.09 -8.85
C GLU A 243 6.78 -15.39 -10.16
N GLU A 244 5.95 -16.44 -10.18
CA GLU A 244 5.17 -16.81 -11.36
C GLU A 244 4.22 -15.68 -11.79
N GLY A 245 3.54 -15.05 -10.83
CA GLY A 245 2.66 -13.90 -11.09
C GLY A 245 3.40 -12.71 -11.67
N ILE A 246 4.59 -12.40 -11.14
CA ILE A 246 5.47 -11.33 -11.64
C ILE A 246 5.92 -11.61 -13.07
N LEU A 247 6.44 -12.82 -13.33
CA LEU A 247 6.93 -13.20 -14.66
C LEU A 247 5.80 -13.13 -15.70
N LYS A 248 4.62 -13.67 -15.39
CA LYS A 248 3.43 -13.59 -16.26
C LYS A 248 3.00 -12.14 -16.51
N ALA A 249 3.01 -11.30 -15.47
CA ALA A 249 2.60 -9.91 -15.61
C ALA A 249 3.61 -9.10 -16.46
N ILE A 250 4.91 -9.31 -16.27
CA ILE A 250 5.98 -8.71 -17.09
C ILE A 250 5.90 -9.17 -18.55
N GLU A 251 5.68 -10.47 -18.78
CA GLU A 251 5.48 -11.05 -20.10
C GLU A 251 4.26 -10.45 -20.82
N SER A 252 3.14 -10.28 -20.11
CA SER A 252 1.93 -9.68 -20.69
C SER A 252 2.13 -8.23 -21.15
N LYS A 253 3.19 -7.56 -20.68
CA LYS A 253 3.58 -6.20 -21.07
C LYS A 253 4.74 -6.15 -22.06
N GLY A 254 5.29 -7.30 -22.47
CA GLY A 254 6.41 -7.39 -23.40
C GLY A 254 7.72 -6.84 -22.82
N MET A 255 7.92 -6.96 -21.50
CA MET A 255 9.05 -6.36 -20.78
C MET A 255 10.12 -7.36 -20.31
N GLN A 256 10.12 -8.57 -20.87
CA GLN A 256 11.06 -9.61 -20.44
C GLN A 256 12.52 -9.16 -20.59
N GLY A 257 12.84 -8.32 -21.59
CA GLY A 257 14.19 -7.78 -21.79
C GLY A 257 14.63 -6.73 -20.76
N GLN A 258 13.69 -6.05 -20.13
CA GLN A 258 13.92 -5.01 -19.13
C GLN A 258 14.08 -5.58 -17.73
N LEU A 259 13.38 -6.68 -17.39
CA LEU A 259 13.51 -7.32 -16.09
C LEU A 259 14.91 -7.92 -15.92
N LYS A 260 15.73 -7.31 -15.05
CA LYS A 260 17.12 -7.73 -14.81
C LYS A 260 17.27 -8.70 -13.65
N ALA A 261 16.40 -8.61 -12.66
CA ALA A 261 16.45 -9.48 -11.50
C ALA A 261 15.10 -9.54 -10.78
N VAL A 262 14.80 -10.71 -10.22
CA VAL A 262 13.85 -10.90 -9.13
C VAL A 262 14.69 -11.25 -7.91
N ILE A 263 14.69 -10.38 -6.91
CA ILE A 263 15.61 -10.42 -5.77
C ILE A 263 14.83 -10.81 -4.51
N ALA A 264 15.32 -11.84 -3.82
CA ALA A 264 14.79 -12.22 -2.51
C ALA A 264 15.14 -11.15 -1.47
N ASP A 265 14.19 -10.82 -0.61
CA ASP A 265 14.39 -9.86 0.46
C ASP A 265 15.39 -10.38 1.48
N ILE A 266 16.52 -9.68 1.61
CA ILE A 266 17.57 -10.03 2.57
C ILE A 266 17.05 -10.03 4.03
N VAL A 267 16.07 -9.19 4.35
CA VAL A 267 15.49 -9.14 5.70
C VAL A 267 14.71 -10.43 5.97
N HIS A 268 13.87 -10.84 5.03
CA HIS A 268 13.13 -12.10 5.14
C HIS A 268 14.05 -13.32 5.15
N VAL A 269 15.09 -13.34 4.30
CA VAL A 269 16.13 -14.37 4.34
C VAL A 269 16.81 -14.43 5.71
N SER A 270 17.13 -13.27 6.30
CA SER A 270 17.75 -13.23 7.63
C SER A 270 16.86 -13.88 8.70
N GLU A 271 15.53 -13.76 8.62
CA GLU A 271 14.63 -14.43 9.57
C GLU A 271 14.75 -15.95 9.50
N TYR A 272 14.92 -16.52 8.30
CA TYR A 272 15.16 -17.95 8.13
C TYR A 272 16.52 -18.38 8.68
N ILE A 273 17.56 -17.55 8.50
CA ILE A 273 18.86 -17.82 9.12
C ILE A 273 18.77 -17.75 10.65
N TRP A 274 18.03 -16.80 11.22
CA TRP A 274 17.77 -16.73 12.66
C TRP A 274 17.01 -17.97 13.16
N LYS A 275 15.99 -18.43 12.42
CA LYS A 275 15.25 -19.66 12.75
C LYS A 275 16.16 -20.89 12.71
N ALA A 276 17.03 -21.00 11.70
CA ALA A 276 18.03 -22.06 11.61
C ALA A 276 19.03 -22.00 12.78
N ALA A 277 19.53 -20.82 13.13
CA ALA A 277 20.41 -20.62 14.27
C ALA A 277 19.75 -21.03 15.60
N ASN A 278 18.47 -20.69 15.77
CA ASN A 278 17.70 -21.08 16.96
C ASN A 278 17.54 -22.60 17.05
N ALA A 279 17.32 -23.27 15.92
CA ALA A 279 17.24 -24.72 15.87
C ALA A 279 18.58 -25.39 16.21
N ILE A 280 19.68 -24.92 15.63
CA ILE A 280 21.02 -25.54 15.76
C ILE A 280 21.67 -25.22 17.12
N LEU A 281 21.67 -23.94 17.52
CA LEU A 281 22.43 -23.44 18.68
C LEU A 281 21.57 -23.26 19.94
N GLY A 282 20.25 -23.12 19.76
CA GLY A 282 19.33 -22.73 20.82
C GLY A 282 19.26 -21.22 21.06
N GLU A 283 18.09 -20.74 21.47
CA GLU A 283 17.81 -19.30 21.59
C GLU A 283 18.67 -18.54 22.62
N LYS A 284 19.20 -19.26 23.62
CA LYS A 284 19.98 -18.69 24.73
C LYS A 284 21.49 -18.74 24.49
N TYR A 285 21.94 -19.26 23.34
CA TYR A 285 23.36 -19.35 23.05
C TYR A 285 23.98 -17.97 22.84
N LYS A 286 25.03 -17.64 23.62
CA LYS A 286 25.64 -16.30 23.61
C LYS A 286 26.28 -15.93 22.26
N GLY A 287 26.84 -16.90 21.54
CA GLY A 287 27.47 -16.69 20.23
C GLY A 287 26.51 -16.70 19.04
N ARG A 288 25.19 -16.76 19.28
CA ARG A 288 24.18 -16.92 18.21
C ARG A 288 24.21 -15.75 17.23
N THR A 289 24.28 -14.53 17.74
CA THR A 289 24.28 -13.31 16.90
C THR A 289 25.51 -13.28 15.99
N GLU A 290 26.69 -13.61 16.52
CA GLU A 290 27.94 -13.66 15.76
C GLU A 290 27.90 -14.74 14.68
N TRP A 291 27.35 -15.91 15.02
CA TRP A 291 27.15 -16.99 14.05
C TRP A 291 26.23 -16.56 12.91
N VAL A 292 25.08 -15.96 13.23
CA VAL A 292 24.15 -15.45 12.20
C VAL A 292 24.82 -14.36 11.36
N ARG A 293 25.59 -13.46 11.98
CA ARG A 293 26.35 -12.43 11.26
C ARG A 293 27.33 -13.04 10.27
N SER A 294 28.10 -14.05 10.68
CA SER A 294 29.03 -14.76 9.80
C SER A 294 28.29 -15.43 8.63
N VAL A 295 27.19 -16.12 8.89
CA VAL A 295 26.39 -16.77 7.84
C VAL A 295 25.80 -15.74 6.86
N MET A 296 25.27 -14.62 7.37
CA MET A 296 24.77 -13.54 6.52
C MET A 296 25.88 -12.91 5.69
N LYS A 297 27.11 -12.79 6.23
CA LYS A 297 28.28 -12.33 5.47
C LYS A 297 28.57 -13.27 4.30
N ASP A 298 28.59 -14.58 4.54
CA ASP A 298 28.80 -15.58 3.49
C ASP A 298 27.72 -15.50 2.41
N MET A 299 26.45 -15.32 2.78
CA MET A 299 25.34 -15.10 1.83
C MET A 299 25.58 -13.85 0.96
N LEU A 300 25.97 -12.72 1.57
CA LEU A 300 26.24 -11.46 0.88
C LEU A 300 27.50 -11.51 -0.01
N GLU A 301 28.44 -12.40 0.31
CA GLU A 301 29.66 -12.67 -0.47
C GLU A 301 29.46 -13.73 -1.57
N GLY A 302 28.22 -14.16 -1.82
CA GLY A 302 27.88 -15.09 -2.90
C GLY A 302 28.07 -16.57 -2.57
N LYS A 303 28.24 -16.92 -1.28
CA LYS A 303 28.44 -18.31 -0.82
C LYS A 303 27.11 -18.98 -0.41
N VAL A 304 26.01 -18.64 -1.07
CA VAL A 304 24.65 -19.12 -0.72
C VAL A 304 24.56 -20.64 -0.74
N GLU A 305 25.09 -21.30 -1.77
CA GLU A 305 25.04 -22.76 -1.87
C GLU A 305 25.88 -23.45 -0.78
N GLN A 306 27.01 -22.84 -0.41
CA GLN A 306 27.85 -23.32 0.68
C GLN A 306 27.11 -23.21 2.01
N VAL A 307 26.43 -22.08 2.28
CA VAL A 307 25.59 -21.91 3.47
C VAL A 307 24.49 -22.98 3.54
N ILE A 308 23.79 -23.25 2.42
CA ILE A 308 22.76 -24.30 2.37
C ILE A 308 23.36 -25.67 2.69
N LYS A 309 24.53 -25.99 2.14
CA LYS A 309 25.26 -27.23 2.44
C LYS A 309 25.64 -27.30 3.92
N ASP A 310 26.20 -26.23 4.48
CA ASP A 310 26.60 -26.19 5.89
C ASP A 310 25.40 -26.37 6.83
N LEU A 311 24.24 -25.82 6.49
CA LEU A 311 23.00 -26.05 7.25
C LEU A 311 22.55 -27.51 7.20
N ARG A 312 22.67 -28.18 6.04
CA ARG A 312 22.39 -29.62 5.91
C ARG A 312 23.36 -30.45 6.75
N ASP A 313 24.65 -30.16 6.67
CA ASP A 313 25.68 -30.82 7.50
C ASP A 313 25.42 -30.63 8.99
N ASN A 314 24.97 -29.46 9.42
CA ASN A 314 24.59 -29.20 10.82
C ASN A 314 23.37 -30.02 11.23
N LYS A 315 22.38 -30.18 10.34
CA LYS A 315 21.23 -31.04 10.58
C LYS A 315 21.66 -32.49 10.87
N ASP A 316 22.63 -33.00 10.13
CA ASP A 316 23.09 -34.39 10.26
C ASP A 316 24.01 -34.59 11.49
N LYS A 317 24.81 -33.56 11.85
CA LYS A 317 25.77 -33.62 12.97
C LYS A 317 25.12 -33.38 14.33
N VAL A 318 24.10 -32.53 14.40
CA VAL A 318 23.44 -32.17 15.66
C VAL A 318 22.23 -33.07 15.86
N LYS A 319 22.18 -33.82 16.97
CA LYS A 319 20.98 -34.56 17.37
C LYS A 319 19.88 -33.59 17.82
N LEU A 320 19.12 -33.07 16.85
CA LEU A 320 18.02 -32.16 17.08
C LEU A 320 16.78 -32.90 17.58
N LYS A 321 15.94 -32.20 18.36
CA LYS A 321 14.58 -32.67 18.69
C LYS A 321 13.64 -32.31 17.54
N GLU A 322 12.58 -33.08 17.35
CA GLU A 322 11.64 -32.94 16.21
C GLU A 322 11.24 -31.49 15.86
N PRO A 323 10.84 -30.61 16.82
CA PRO A 323 10.44 -29.25 16.45
C PRO A 323 11.59 -28.38 15.90
N ALA A 324 12.81 -28.60 16.38
CA ALA A 324 13.99 -27.89 15.90
C ALA A 324 14.44 -28.45 14.55
N GLU A 325 14.37 -29.76 14.36
CA GLU A 325 14.70 -30.40 13.08
C GLU A 325 13.75 -29.94 11.97
N GLU A 326 12.44 -29.91 12.25
CA GLU A 326 11.42 -29.42 11.30
C GLU A 326 11.67 -27.95 10.93
N GLN A 327 11.93 -27.08 11.91
CA GLN A 327 12.20 -25.67 11.67
C GLN A 327 13.48 -25.45 10.85
N LEU A 328 14.52 -26.25 11.07
CA LEU A 328 15.74 -26.21 10.28
C LEU A 328 15.47 -26.68 8.84
N ALA A 329 14.73 -27.78 8.66
CA ALA A 329 14.34 -28.28 7.34
C ALA A 329 13.53 -27.24 6.54
N ILE A 330 12.57 -26.57 7.19
CA ILE A 330 11.81 -25.46 6.59
C ILE A 330 12.75 -24.35 6.10
N SER A 331 13.76 -24.00 6.90
CA SER A 331 14.71 -22.95 6.56
C SER A 331 15.62 -23.35 5.39
N ILE A 332 16.14 -24.57 5.39
CA ILE A 332 16.95 -25.13 4.29
C ILE A 332 16.13 -25.15 3.00
N ASN A 333 14.90 -25.67 3.05
CA ASN A 333 14.02 -25.75 1.88
C ASN A 333 13.70 -24.37 1.31
N TYR A 334 13.44 -23.38 2.17
CA TYR A 334 13.21 -22.02 1.73
C TYR A 334 14.42 -21.44 1.00
N LEU A 335 15.63 -21.61 1.55
CA LEU A 335 16.86 -21.11 0.92
C LEU A 335 17.13 -21.81 -0.41
N ASP A 336 17.03 -23.13 -0.45
CA ASP A 336 17.33 -23.94 -1.64
C ASP A 336 16.36 -23.66 -2.80
N ASN A 337 15.07 -23.52 -2.51
CA ASN A 337 14.05 -23.20 -3.52
C ASN A 337 14.21 -21.80 -4.13
N HIS A 338 14.90 -20.89 -3.45
CA HIS A 338 14.98 -19.47 -3.84
C HIS A 338 16.41 -18.98 -4.07
N LYS A 339 17.42 -19.86 -4.03
CA LYS A 339 18.83 -19.49 -4.14
C LYS A 339 19.18 -18.71 -5.42
N HIS A 340 18.47 -18.95 -6.52
CA HIS A 340 18.65 -18.21 -7.78
C HIS A 340 18.30 -16.72 -7.67
N LYS A 341 17.52 -16.33 -6.66
CA LYS A 341 17.16 -14.94 -6.33
C LYS A 341 18.06 -14.31 -5.27
N MET A 342 19.08 -15.03 -4.80
CA MET A 342 19.96 -14.64 -3.69
C MET A 342 21.39 -14.32 -4.18
N GLN A 343 21.56 -13.86 -5.43
CA GLN A 343 22.85 -13.45 -5.97
C GLN A 343 23.28 -12.08 -5.42
N TYR A 344 23.33 -11.96 -4.10
CA TYR A 344 23.48 -10.69 -3.38
C TYR A 344 24.78 -9.98 -3.73
N LYS A 345 25.88 -10.72 -3.89
CA LYS A 345 27.16 -10.14 -4.31
C LYS A 345 27.02 -9.36 -5.61
N ASP A 346 26.48 -10.01 -6.65
CA ASP A 346 26.25 -9.38 -7.95
C ASP A 346 25.27 -8.20 -7.86
N TYR A 347 24.22 -8.32 -7.05
CA TYR A 347 23.23 -7.25 -6.87
C TYR A 347 23.84 -6.03 -6.18
N LEU A 348 24.69 -6.25 -5.18
CA LEU A 348 25.41 -5.19 -4.47
C LEU A 348 26.45 -4.50 -5.36
N GLU A 349 27.20 -5.26 -6.16
CA GLU A 349 28.15 -4.74 -7.15
C GLU A 349 27.46 -3.92 -8.25
N LYS A 350 26.26 -4.36 -8.67
CA LYS A 350 25.39 -3.61 -9.62
C LYS A 350 24.62 -2.47 -8.95
N GLY A 351 24.71 -2.35 -7.63
CA GLY A 351 24.03 -1.31 -6.85
C GLY A 351 22.51 -1.45 -6.74
N TYR A 352 21.95 -2.64 -6.94
CA TYR A 352 20.52 -2.92 -6.84
C TYR A 352 20.04 -2.96 -5.39
N PRO A 353 18.82 -2.47 -5.07
CA PRO A 353 18.22 -2.72 -3.77
C PRO A 353 18.05 -4.23 -3.54
N ILE A 354 18.28 -4.68 -2.30
CA ILE A 354 18.13 -6.11 -1.91
C ILE A 354 17.20 -6.30 -0.71
N SER A 355 16.56 -5.22 -0.23
CA SER A 355 15.65 -5.25 0.91
C SER A 355 14.30 -4.68 0.54
N THR A 356 13.24 -5.26 1.10
CA THR A 356 11.87 -4.76 0.96
C THR A 356 11.50 -3.70 2.00
N GLY A 357 12.45 -3.10 2.73
CA GLY A 357 12.15 -2.16 3.81
C GLY A 357 11.18 -1.01 3.45
N LEU A 358 11.19 -0.53 2.20
CA LEU A 358 10.20 0.44 1.70
C LEU A 358 8.78 -0.16 1.60
N ILE A 359 8.68 -1.41 1.16
CA ILE A 359 7.43 -2.16 1.02
C ILE A 359 6.89 -2.54 2.40
N GLU A 360 7.75 -3.04 3.31
CA GLU A 360 7.36 -3.35 4.69
C GLU A 360 6.92 -2.08 5.45
N SER A 361 7.69 -1.00 5.31
CA SER A 361 7.29 0.33 5.81
C SER A 361 5.93 0.70 5.25
N THR A 362 5.70 0.44 3.95
CA THR A 362 4.40 0.62 3.28
C THR A 362 3.27 -0.20 3.90
N CYS A 363 3.48 -1.47 4.18
CA CYS A 363 2.51 -2.30 4.91
C CYS A 363 2.17 -1.73 6.29
N GLY A 364 3.17 -1.17 6.99
CA GLY A 364 2.98 -0.47 8.26
C GLY A 364 2.07 0.76 8.11
N HIS A 365 2.57 1.79 7.45
CA HIS A 365 1.86 3.08 7.38
C HIS A 365 0.67 3.12 6.41
N LEU A 366 0.54 2.25 5.40
CA LEU A 366 -0.64 2.25 4.52
C LEU A 366 -1.75 1.37 5.08
N VAL A 367 -1.41 0.19 5.64
CA VAL A 367 -2.41 -0.80 6.06
C VAL A 367 -2.51 -0.86 7.58
N LYS A 368 -1.44 -1.27 8.28
CA LYS A 368 -1.47 -1.60 9.70
C LYS A 368 -2.00 -0.45 10.55
N ASP A 369 -1.42 0.73 10.40
CA ASP A 369 -1.68 1.88 11.29
C ASP A 369 -3.15 2.30 11.27
N ARG A 370 -3.85 2.10 10.15
CA ARG A 370 -5.27 2.47 10.03
C ARG A 370 -6.23 1.30 10.23
N MET A 371 -5.83 0.08 9.89
CA MET A 371 -6.73 -1.07 9.84
C MET A 371 -6.71 -1.92 11.11
N GLU A 372 -5.65 -1.83 11.91
CA GLU A 372 -5.42 -2.67 13.10
C GLU A 372 -5.56 -1.94 14.44
N ASP A 373 -6.19 -0.77 14.46
CA ASP A 373 -6.48 -0.09 15.73
C ASP A 373 -7.53 -0.86 16.54
N SER A 374 -7.58 -0.57 17.85
CA SER A 374 -8.33 -1.34 18.83
C SER A 374 -9.81 -1.46 18.47
N GLY A 375 -10.31 -2.70 18.44
CA GLY A 375 -11.72 -3.00 18.14
C GLY A 375 -12.11 -2.90 16.66
N MET A 376 -11.22 -2.50 15.76
CA MET A 376 -11.58 -2.34 14.34
C MET A 376 -11.85 -3.67 13.64
N ARG A 377 -12.93 -3.69 12.86
CA ARG A 377 -13.35 -4.78 11.99
C ARG A 377 -13.93 -4.19 10.72
N TRP A 378 -13.52 -4.72 9.58
CA TRP A 378 -13.87 -4.17 8.28
C TRP A 378 -14.69 -5.17 7.46
N THR A 379 -15.60 -4.66 6.64
CA THR A 379 -16.03 -5.39 5.43
C THR A 379 -14.89 -5.35 4.41
N ILE A 380 -14.84 -6.31 3.47
CA ILE A 380 -13.80 -6.32 2.43
C ILE A 380 -13.88 -5.02 1.62
N THR A 381 -15.09 -4.64 1.21
CA THR A 381 -15.35 -3.40 0.47
C THR A 381 -14.97 -2.16 1.26
N GLY A 382 -15.32 -2.08 2.55
CA GLY A 382 -15.00 -0.93 3.39
C GLY A 382 -13.50 -0.78 3.64
N ALA A 383 -12.79 -1.90 3.81
CA ALA A 383 -11.33 -1.90 3.89
C ALA A 383 -10.70 -1.39 2.59
N GLN A 384 -11.13 -1.91 1.43
CA GLN A 384 -10.61 -1.49 0.12
C GLN A 384 -10.81 0.02 -0.10
N GLN A 385 -12.01 0.52 0.17
CA GLN A 385 -12.35 1.94 0.06
C GLN A 385 -11.44 2.83 0.93
N MET A 386 -11.23 2.43 2.19
CA MET A 386 -10.33 3.16 3.08
C MET A 386 -8.86 3.08 2.61
N LEU A 387 -8.41 1.93 2.10
CA LEU A 387 -7.07 1.78 1.53
C LEU A 387 -6.86 2.68 0.30
N ASP A 388 -7.83 2.78 -0.59
CA ASP A 388 -7.74 3.65 -1.78
C ASP A 388 -7.64 5.13 -1.37
N LEU A 389 -8.46 5.57 -0.42
CA LEU A 389 -8.42 6.94 0.09
C LEU A 389 -7.12 7.25 0.84
N ARG A 390 -6.62 6.29 1.64
CA ARG A 390 -5.33 6.43 2.34
C ARG A 390 -4.15 6.41 1.37
N ALA A 391 -4.22 5.66 0.26
CA ALA A 391 -3.20 5.69 -0.78
C ALA A 391 -3.08 7.09 -1.40
N VAL A 392 -4.20 7.74 -1.74
CA VAL A 392 -4.22 9.16 -2.19
C VAL A 392 -3.50 10.07 -1.20
N HIS A 393 -3.75 9.91 0.10
CA HIS A 393 -3.08 10.72 1.11
C HIS A 393 -1.58 10.42 1.19
N LYS A 394 -1.18 9.15 1.27
CA LYS A 394 0.23 8.73 1.45
C LYS A 394 1.11 8.97 0.22
N ASN A 395 0.52 9.08 -0.97
CA ASN A 395 1.25 9.45 -2.19
C ASN A 395 1.32 10.97 -2.40
N GLY A 396 0.71 11.78 -1.52
CA GLY A 396 0.72 13.25 -1.66
C GLY A 396 -0.30 13.80 -2.67
N ASP A 397 -1.15 12.94 -3.23
CA ASP A 397 -2.11 13.27 -4.29
C ASP A 397 -3.37 13.99 -3.79
N TRP A 398 -3.52 14.17 -2.48
CA TRP A 398 -4.77 14.62 -1.87
C TRP A 398 -5.38 15.89 -2.50
N ASN A 399 -4.57 16.90 -2.76
CA ASN A 399 -5.05 18.15 -3.35
C ASN A 399 -5.53 17.97 -4.80
N ARG A 400 -4.81 17.16 -5.59
CA ARG A 400 -5.19 16.80 -6.96
C ARG A 400 -6.48 15.97 -6.96
N PHE A 401 -6.56 15.00 -6.06
CA PHE A 401 -7.75 14.19 -5.84
C PHE A 401 -8.98 15.03 -5.46
N MET A 402 -8.87 15.97 -4.52
CA MET A 402 -10.00 16.84 -4.17
C MET A 402 -10.42 17.75 -5.33
N THR A 403 -9.48 18.17 -6.19
CA THR A 403 -9.79 18.89 -7.43
C THR A 403 -10.55 17.99 -8.41
N PHE A 404 -10.10 16.75 -8.58
CA PHE A 404 -10.78 15.74 -9.39
C PHE A 404 -12.21 15.47 -8.89
N VAL A 405 -12.41 15.33 -7.57
CA VAL A 405 -13.74 15.18 -6.95
C VAL A 405 -14.65 16.37 -7.27
N GLN A 406 -14.15 17.60 -7.16
CA GLN A 406 -14.91 18.81 -7.49
C GLN A 406 -15.29 18.85 -8.96
N GLN A 407 -14.37 18.49 -9.86
CA GLN A 407 -14.63 18.42 -11.30
C GLN A 407 -15.65 17.34 -11.65
N LYS A 408 -15.52 16.14 -11.05
CA LYS A 408 -16.45 15.02 -11.26
C LYS A 408 -17.88 15.34 -10.79
N ASN A 409 -18.01 16.16 -9.75
CA ASN A 409 -19.30 16.61 -9.24
C ASN A 409 -19.89 17.80 -10.00
N LYS A 410 -19.14 18.45 -10.91
CA LYS A 410 -19.71 19.50 -11.76
C LYS A 410 -20.67 18.85 -12.76
N PRO A 411 -21.94 19.26 -12.81
CA PRO A 411 -22.84 18.76 -13.84
C PRO A 411 -22.36 19.18 -15.23
N ASP A 412 -22.63 18.34 -16.23
CA ASP A 412 -22.53 18.71 -17.65
C ASP A 412 -23.23 20.05 -17.85
N LYS A 413 -22.47 21.12 -18.17
CA LYS A 413 -23.02 22.46 -18.38
C LYS A 413 -24.17 22.40 -19.37
N ILE A 414 -25.40 22.63 -18.90
CA ILE A 414 -26.55 22.82 -19.78
C ILE A 414 -26.37 24.21 -20.39
N LYS A 415 -26.13 24.27 -21.72
CA LYS A 415 -26.22 25.54 -22.44
C LYS A 415 -27.65 26.04 -22.30
N MET A 416 -27.84 27.12 -21.54
CA MET A 416 -29.08 27.88 -21.59
C MET A 416 -29.19 28.43 -23.01
N ALA A 417 -30.17 27.95 -23.78
CA ALA A 417 -30.58 28.67 -24.98
C ALA A 417 -31.13 30.01 -24.51
N ALA A 418 -30.46 31.09 -24.93
CA ALA A 418 -30.88 32.46 -24.68
C ALA A 418 -32.25 32.73 -25.32
#